data_AF-A0A924GP05-F1
#
_entry.id   AF-A0A924GP05-F1
#
_cell.length_a   1.000
_cell.length_b   1.000
_cell.length_c   1.000
_cell.angle_alpha   90.00
_cell.angle_beta   90.00
_cell.angle_gamma   90.00
#
_symmetry.space_group_name_H-M   'P 1'
#
loop_
_entity.id
_entity.type
_entity.pdbx_description
1 polymer ?
#
loop_
_entity_poly.entity_id
_entity_poly.type
_entity_poly.pdbx_seq_one_letter_code
_entity_poly.pdbx_strand_id
1 'polypeptide(L)'
;MSEWWTYTLSDFLMFSPRTYWRMVELYNRDFWPLHIPVLAAGLAALGMMAKRRANAFRLTALALGAAWLWVGWAFFWERYAAINWAAQYGAVAFAVQAVLLTGAGLIGFSAAARPSIAWRGLGWLLVVAGLLYPLVGLAAGRPWVQAEVFGMTPEPTALLTLGLLLVSGQPASRLGRALLFPIPLLCLLLGAATGWTFLN
;
A
#
# COMPACT_ATOMS: atom_id res chain seq x y z
N MET A 1 13.80 21.00 -30.22
CA MET A 1 13.61 20.14 -29.03
C MET A 1 12.12 19.84 -28.88
N SER A 2 11.58 18.93 -29.69
CA SER A 2 10.14 18.81 -29.96
C SER A 2 9.71 17.36 -30.19
N GLU A 3 10.20 16.45 -29.35
CA GLU A 3 9.91 15.00 -29.41
C GLU A 3 9.35 14.47 -28.07
N TRP A 4 9.07 15.33 -27.08
CA TRP A 4 8.69 14.87 -25.73
C TRP A 4 7.29 14.21 -25.71
N TRP A 5 6.47 14.51 -26.72
CA TRP A 5 5.13 13.97 -26.91
C TRP A 5 5.10 12.62 -27.64
N THR A 6 6.24 12.09 -28.09
CA THR A 6 6.31 10.72 -28.63
C THR A 6 6.56 9.67 -27.55
N TYR A 7 7.01 10.09 -26.36
CA TYR A 7 7.20 9.19 -25.23
C TYR A 7 5.88 8.71 -24.65
N THR A 8 5.78 7.39 -24.54
CA THR A 8 4.73 6.68 -23.83
C THR A 8 5.16 6.39 -22.39
N LEU A 9 4.22 6.06 -21.52
CA LEU A 9 4.52 5.72 -20.13
C LEU A 9 5.43 4.48 -20.02
N SER A 10 5.30 3.54 -20.96
CA SER A 10 6.14 2.35 -21.07
C SER A 10 7.61 2.67 -21.34
N ASP A 11 7.93 3.78 -22.03
CA ASP A 11 9.31 4.16 -22.32
C ASP A 11 10.09 4.58 -21.06
N PHE A 12 9.37 4.92 -19.99
CA PHE A 12 9.97 5.23 -18.68
C PHE A 12 10.17 3.98 -17.80
N LEU A 13 9.59 2.84 -18.18
CA LEU A 13 9.81 1.57 -17.49
C LEU A 13 11.02 0.87 -18.08
N MET A 14 12.04 0.65 -17.26
CA MET A 14 13.27 -0.03 -17.67
C MET A 14 13.15 -1.56 -17.72
N PHE A 15 11.93 -2.09 -17.69
CA PHE A 15 11.67 -3.53 -17.56
C PHE A 15 10.36 -3.92 -18.27
N SER A 16 10.27 -5.19 -18.64
CA SER A 16 9.05 -5.77 -19.23
C SER A 16 8.05 -6.23 -18.16
N PRO A 17 6.75 -6.32 -18.46
CA PRO A 17 5.75 -6.88 -17.53
C PRO A 17 6.14 -8.28 -17.02
N ARG A 18 6.73 -9.11 -17.88
CA ARG A 18 7.22 -10.45 -17.52
C ARG A 18 8.32 -10.40 -16.46
N THR A 19 9.24 -9.43 -16.56
CA THR A 19 10.31 -9.20 -15.58
C THR A 19 9.73 -8.82 -14.22
N TYR A 20 8.75 -7.91 -14.19
CA TYR A 20 8.06 -7.50 -12.96
C TYR A 20 7.35 -8.69 -12.28
N TRP A 21 6.51 -9.42 -13.02
CA TRP A 21 5.78 -10.54 -12.43
C TRP A 21 6.67 -11.68 -11.97
N ARG A 22 7.81 -11.91 -12.66
CA ARG A 22 8.82 -12.86 -12.19
C ARG A 22 9.48 -12.40 -10.89
N MET A 23 9.78 -11.11 -10.74
CA MET A 23 10.28 -10.54 -9.50
C MET A 23 9.28 -10.76 -8.35
N VAL A 24 7.99 -10.46 -8.56
CA VAL A 24 6.92 -10.68 -7.57
C VAL A 24 6.81 -12.15 -7.17
N GLU A 25 6.88 -13.06 -8.14
CA GLU A 25 6.85 -14.51 -7.88
C GLU A 25 8.00 -14.97 -6.98
N LEU A 26 9.24 -14.55 -7.28
CA LEU A 26 10.41 -14.90 -6.49
C LEU A 26 10.34 -14.28 -5.10
N TYR A 27 9.91 -13.02 -5.01
CA TYR A 27 9.69 -12.34 -3.73
C TYR A 27 8.69 -13.09 -2.85
N ASN A 28 7.54 -13.47 -3.41
CA ASN A 28 6.53 -14.20 -2.66
C ASN A 28 7.02 -15.58 -2.22
N ARG A 29 7.78 -16.28 -3.07
CA ARG A 29 8.34 -17.60 -2.74
C ARG A 29 9.34 -17.51 -1.57
N ASP A 30 10.22 -16.51 -1.60
CA ASP A 30 11.30 -16.40 -0.61
C ASP A 30 10.79 -15.99 0.78
N PHE A 31 9.70 -15.22 0.84
CA PHE A 31 9.11 -14.78 2.10
C PHE A 31 7.89 -15.60 2.53
N TRP A 32 7.52 -16.65 1.81
CA TRP A 32 6.53 -17.59 2.31
C TRP A 32 7.03 -18.24 3.62
N PRO A 33 6.22 -18.35 4.70
CA PRO A 33 4.78 -18.13 4.80
C PRO A 33 4.34 -16.79 5.41
N LEU A 34 5.16 -15.74 5.34
CA LEU A 34 4.91 -14.44 5.99
C LEU A 34 3.58 -13.78 5.55
N HIS A 35 3.06 -14.12 4.37
CA HIS A 35 1.75 -13.66 3.90
C HIS A 35 0.60 -13.99 4.86
N ILE A 36 0.67 -15.13 5.56
CA ILE A 36 -0.37 -15.58 6.50
C ILE A 36 -0.49 -14.64 7.71
N PRO A 37 0.57 -14.41 8.52
CA PRO A 37 0.47 -13.51 9.66
C PRO A 37 0.19 -12.06 9.25
N VAL A 38 0.68 -11.59 8.10
CA VAL A 38 0.41 -10.22 7.64
C VAL A 38 -1.06 -10.04 7.25
N LEU A 39 -1.67 -11.01 6.55
CA LEU A 39 -3.12 -11.01 6.29
C LEU A 39 -3.92 -11.08 7.59
N ALA A 40 -3.51 -11.93 8.53
CA ALA A 40 -4.17 -12.03 9.84
C ALA A 40 -4.10 -10.70 10.61
N ALA A 41 -2.97 -9.98 10.55
CA ALA A 41 -2.81 -8.66 11.15
C ALA A 41 -3.74 -7.62 10.50
N GLY A 42 -3.89 -7.65 9.17
CA GLY A 42 -4.85 -6.80 8.45
C GLY A 42 -6.31 -7.05 8.86
N LEU A 43 -6.71 -8.32 8.97
CA LEU A 43 -8.04 -8.72 9.44
C LEU A 43 -8.26 -8.36 10.91
N ALA A 44 -7.25 -8.51 11.76
CA ALA A 44 -7.31 -8.11 13.15
C ALA A 44 -7.48 -6.58 13.29
N ALA A 45 -6.74 -5.79 12.50
CA ALA A 45 -6.90 -4.34 12.45
C ALA A 45 -8.32 -3.93 12.04
N LEU A 46 -8.88 -4.59 11.02
CA LEU A 46 -10.27 -4.41 10.60
C LEU A 46 -11.25 -4.70 11.74
N GLY A 47 -11.10 -5.84 12.41
CA GLY A 47 -11.97 -6.24 13.52
C GLY A 47 -11.90 -5.28 14.72
N MET A 48 -10.71 -4.77 15.04
CA MET A 48 -10.52 -3.77 16.09
C MET A 48 -11.20 -2.44 15.76
N MET A 49 -11.10 -2.01 14.50
CA MET A 49 -11.73 -0.78 14.01
C MET A 49 -13.25 -0.88 13.97
N ALA A 50 -13.79 -1.98 13.48
CA ALA A 50 -15.22 -2.23 13.45
C ALA A 50 -15.83 -2.22 14.86
N LYS A 51 -15.12 -2.78 15.84
CA LYS A 51 -15.53 -2.82 17.26
C LYS A 51 -15.19 -1.55 18.05
N ARG A 52 -14.61 -0.51 17.42
CA ARG A 52 -14.25 0.78 18.04
C ARG A 52 -13.44 0.64 19.34
N ARG A 53 -12.46 -0.28 19.38
CA ARG A 53 -11.62 -0.46 20.57
C ARG A 53 -10.79 0.79 20.87
N ALA A 54 -10.59 1.11 22.15
CA ALA A 54 -9.88 2.32 22.59
C ALA A 54 -8.47 2.47 21.99
N ASN A 55 -7.74 1.36 21.81
CA ASN A 55 -6.39 1.33 21.24
C ASN A 55 -6.35 0.91 19.76
N ALA A 56 -7.49 0.79 19.09
CA ALA A 56 -7.55 0.28 17.71
C ALA A 56 -6.64 1.10 16.79
N PHE A 57 -6.76 2.43 16.82
CA PHE A 57 -5.96 3.31 15.96
C PHE A 57 -4.46 3.18 16.21
N ARG A 58 -4.04 3.21 17.47
CA ARG A 58 -2.63 3.04 17.83
C ARG A 58 -2.07 1.74 17.28
N LEU A 59 -2.71 0.60 17.58
CA LEU A 59 -2.20 -0.71 17.17
C LEU A 59 -2.22 -0.86 15.64
N THR A 60 -3.28 -0.38 14.99
CA THR A 60 -3.36 -0.39 13.53
C THR A 60 -2.30 0.49 12.89
N ALA A 61 -2.07 1.71 13.39
CA ALA A 61 -1.07 2.63 12.84
C ALA A 61 0.35 2.07 13.00
N LEU A 62 0.66 1.42 14.12
CA LEU A 62 1.94 0.74 14.34
C LEU A 62 2.12 -0.47 13.41
N ALA A 63 1.09 -1.30 13.26
CA ALA A 63 1.11 -2.44 12.34
C ALA A 63 1.26 -1.99 10.88
N LEU A 64 0.54 -0.93 10.48
CA LEU A 64 0.71 -0.32 9.16
C LEU A 64 2.12 0.26 9.01
N GLY A 65 2.67 0.94 10.03
CA GLY A 65 4.05 1.44 10.00
C GLY A 65 5.06 0.33 9.72
N ALA A 66 4.95 -0.81 10.42
CA ALA A 66 5.78 -1.97 10.16
C ALA A 66 5.59 -2.55 8.74
N ALA A 67 4.35 -2.63 8.26
CA ALA A 67 4.06 -3.09 6.90
C ALA A 67 4.64 -2.16 5.83
N TRP A 68 4.52 -0.84 6.00
CA TRP A 68 5.10 0.16 5.11
C TRP A 68 6.63 0.08 5.09
N LEU A 69 7.26 -0.08 6.26
CA LEU A 69 8.71 -0.27 6.35
C LEU A 69 9.15 -1.56 5.66
N TRP A 70 8.41 -2.65 5.89
CA TRP A 70 8.68 -3.94 5.24
C TRP A 70 8.58 -3.85 3.72
N VAL A 71 7.53 -3.24 3.18
CA VAL A 71 7.40 -3.05 1.73
C VAL A 71 8.49 -2.14 1.17
N GLY A 72 8.81 -1.04 1.85
CA GLY A 72 9.90 -0.15 1.46
C GLY A 72 11.25 -0.86 1.38
N TRP A 73 11.56 -1.71 2.37
CA TRP A 73 12.78 -2.48 2.40
C TRP A 73 12.75 -3.69 1.45
N ALA A 74 11.87 -4.65 1.73
CA ALA A 74 11.92 -5.97 1.13
C ALA A 74 11.38 -6.00 -0.31
N PHE A 75 10.42 -5.13 -0.66
CA PHE A 75 9.88 -5.05 -2.02
C PHE A 75 10.63 -3.99 -2.84
N PHE A 76 10.64 -2.73 -2.40
CA PHE A 76 11.24 -1.66 -3.19
C PHE A 76 12.77 -1.72 -3.24
N TRP A 77 13.43 -1.77 -2.08
CA TRP A 77 14.90 -1.70 -2.02
C TRP A 77 15.56 -3.00 -2.48
N GLU A 78 15.18 -4.14 -1.91
CA GLU A 78 15.84 -5.43 -2.17
C GLU A 78 15.49 -6.03 -3.54
N ARG A 79 14.26 -5.84 -4.04
CA ARG A 79 13.80 -6.49 -5.28
C ARG A 79 13.62 -5.51 -6.42
N TYR A 80 12.81 -4.48 -6.22
CA TYR A 80 12.37 -3.63 -7.32
C TYR A 80 13.48 -2.70 -7.81
N ALA A 81 14.36 -2.22 -6.93
CA ALA A 81 15.51 -1.40 -7.29
C ALA A 81 16.51 -2.11 -8.22
N ALA A 82 16.53 -3.45 -8.23
CA ALA A 82 17.38 -4.23 -9.14
C ALA A 82 16.95 -4.13 -10.61
N ILE A 83 15.67 -3.86 -10.87
CA ILE A 83 15.11 -3.75 -12.24
C ILE A 83 14.63 -2.34 -12.58
N ASN A 84 14.49 -1.46 -11.58
CA ASN A 84 14.04 -0.09 -11.73
C ASN A 84 14.72 0.80 -10.69
N TRP A 85 15.74 1.56 -11.08
CA TRP A 85 16.45 2.47 -10.18
C TRP A 85 15.52 3.46 -9.45
N ALA A 86 14.42 3.89 -10.08
CA ALA A 86 13.47 4.81 -9.46
C ALA A 86 12.76 4.20 -8.23
N ALA A 87 12.75 2.87 -8.10
CA ALA A 87 12.24 2.18 -6.92
C ALA A 87 12.98 2.55 -5.63
N GLN A 88 14.23 3.04 -5.71
CA GLN A 88 14.96 3.56 -4.54
C GLN A 88 14.24 4.76 -3.90
N TYR A 89 13.66 5.65 -4.71
CA TYR A 89 12.83 6.75 -4.19
C TYR A 89 11.52 6.23 -3.59
N GLY A 90 10.95 5.17 -4.18
CA GLY A 90 9.82 4.44 -3.63
C GLY A 90 10.13 3.90 -2.22
N ALA A 91 11.30 3.26 -2.04
CA ALA A 91 11.74 2.76 -0.75
C ALA A 91 11.84 3.86 0.30
N VAL A 92 12.44 5.01 -0.05
CA VAL A 92 12.55 6.17 0.85
C VAL A 92 11.17 6.73 1.20
N ALA A 93 10.28 6.90 0.21
CA ALA A 93 8.92 7.35 0.46
C ALA A 93 8.16 6.40 1.40
N PHE A 94 8.32 5.09 1.21
CA PHE A 94 7.71 4.08 2.08
C PHE A 94 8.27 4.12 3.50
N ALA A 95 9.58 4.32 3.67
CA ALA A 95 10.20 4.51 4.98
C ALA A 95 9.69 5.79 5.67
N VAL A 96 9.54 6.90 4.94
CA VAL A 96 8.94 8.14 5.47
C VAL A 96 7.51 7.89 5.95
N GLN A 97 6.67 7.24 5.13
CA GLN A 97 5.31 6.91 5.52
C GLN A 97 5.25 5.97 6.74
N ALA A 98 6.18 5.02 6.84
CA ALA A 98 6.30 4.14 8.00
C ALA A 98 6.58 4.92 9.29
N VAL A 99 7.49 5.90 9.23
CA VAL A 99 7.80 6.79 10.36
C VAL A 99 6.58 7.63 10.73
N LEU A 100 5.88 8.21 9.74
CA LEU A 100 4.69 9.03 9.99
C LEU A 100 3.56 8.22 10.65
N LEU A 101 3.30 7.00 10.18
CA LEU A 101 2.29 6.10 10.76
C LEU A 101 2.68 5.63 12.16
N THR A 102 3.96 5.31 12.36
CA THR A 102 4.47 4.91 13.68
C THR A 102 4.35 6.06 14.67
N GLY A 103 4.77 7.27 14.28
CA GLY A 103 4.62 8.49 15.07
C GLY A 103 3.16 8.78 15.41
N ALA A 104 2.25 8.64 14.44
CA ALA A 104 0.81 8.76 14.66
C ALA A 104 0.27 7.75 15.69
N GLY A 105 0.76 6.51 15.66
CA GLY A 105 0.39 5.47 16.63
C GLY A 105 0.95 5.72 18.03
N LEU A 106 2.17 6.23 18.15
CA LEU A 106 2.86 6.45 19.42
C LEU A 106 2.41 7.72 20.15
N ILE A 107 2.34 8.84 19.41
CA ILE A 107 1.99 10.15 19.96
C ILE A 107 0.46 10.25 20.13
N GLY A 108 -0.28 9.54 19.27
CA GLY A 108 -1.72 9.69 19.14
C GLY A 108 -2.10 10.96 18.39
N PHE A 109 -3.32 10.98 17.85
CA PHE A 109 -3.94 12.19 17.36
C PHE A 109 -5.00 12.67 18.35
N SER A 110 -5.31 13.98 18.32
CA SER A 110 -6.49 14.54 18.98
C SER A 110 -7.77 13.77 18.61
N ALA A 111 -8.85 13.98 19.37
CA ALA A 111 -10.11 13.26 19.23
C ALA A 111 -10.50 13.00 17.76
N ALA A 112 -10.85 11.73 17.45
CA ALA A 112 -11.20 11.32 16.10
C ALA A 112 -12.36 12.16 15.57
N ALA A 113 -12.20 12.70 14.37
CA ALA A 113 -13.32 13.31 13.68
C ALA A 113 -14.35 12.20 13.41
N ARG A 114 -15.65 12.48 13.59
CA ARG A 114 -16.69 11.54 13.14
C ARG A 114 -16.73 11.61 11.60
N PRO A 115 -16.25 10.58 10.87
CA PRO A 115 -16.29 10.63 9.40
C PRO A 115 -17.75 10.63 8.94
N SER A 116 -18.04 11.33 7.85
CA SER A 116 -19.36 11.24 7.23
C SER A 116 -19.62 9.82 6.74
N ILE A 117 -20.90 9.46 6.56
CA ILE A 117 -21.29 8.14 6.01
C ILE A 117 -20.60 7.85 4.69
N ALA A 118 -20.49 8.84 3.80
CA ALA A 118 -19.80 8.69 2.51
C ALA A 118 -18.31 8.35 2.68
N TRP A 119 -17.57 9.12 3.49
CA TRP A 119 -16.14 8.86 3.72
C TRP A 119 -15.89 7.54 4.43
N ARG A 120 -16.77 7.16 5.37
CA ARG A 120 -16.67 5.86 6.05
C ARG A 120 -16.99 4.70 5.10
N GLY A 121 -17.94 4.88 4.19
CA GLY A 121 -18.27 3.92 3.13
C GLY A 121 -17.11 3.72 2.15
N LEU A 122 -16.52 4.82 1.68
CA LEU A 122 -15.31 4.79 0.85
C LEU A 122 -14.15 4.10 1.59
N GLY A 123 -13.96 4.42 2.87
CA GLY A 123 -12.95 3.79 3.69
C GLY A 123 -13.10 2.27 3.73
N TRP A 124 -14.32 1.76 3.95
CA TRP A 124 -14.59 0.33 3.93
C TRP A 124 -14.39 -0.29 2.55
N LEU A 125 -14.80 0.39 1.48
CA LEU A 125 -14.55 -0.07 0.11
C LEU A 125 -13.05 -0.25 -0.16
N LEU A 126 -12.21 0.70 0.24
CA LEU A 126 -10.76 0.62 0.07
C LEU A 126 -10.15 -0.52 0.91
N VAL A 127 -10.62 -0.72 2.14
CA VAL A 127 -10.16 -1.85 2.98
C VAL A 127 -10.49 -3.18 2.31
N VAL A 128 -11.72 -3.35 1.82
CA VAL A 128 -12.13 -4.57 1.11
C VAL A 128 -11.32 -4.75 -0.18
N ALA A 129 -11.12 -3.68 -0.95
CA ALA A 129 -10.31 -3.72 -2.16
C ALA A 129 -8.85 -4.14 -1.87
N GLY A 130 -8.24 -3.63 -0.79
CA GLY A 130 -6.89 -4.03 -0.39
C GLY A 130 -6.80 -5.49 0.06
N LEU A 131 -7.81 -6.01 0.76
CA LEU A 131 -7.85 -7.41 1.20
C LEU A 131 -8.12 -8.39 0.04
N LEU A 132 -8.91 -7.99 -0.94
CA LEU A 132 -9.25 -8.79 -2.12
C LEU A 132 -8.30 -8.57 -3.30
N TYR A 133 -7.32 -7.66 -3.17
CA TYR A 133 -6.32 -7.38 -4.20
C TYR A 133 -5.58 -8.62 -4.75
N PRO A 134 -5.24 -9.65 -3.94
CA PRO A 134 -4.67 -10.90 -4.44
C PRO A 134 -5.47 -11.55 -5.58
N LEU A 135 -6.79 -11.33 -5.62
CA LEU A 135 -7.69 -11.91 -6.63
C LEU A 135 -7.63 -11.17 -7.97
N VAL A 136 -7.12 -9.94 -8.00
CA VAL A 136 -6.99 -9.15 -9.24
C VAL A 136 -6.06 -9.85 -10.22
N GLY A 137 -4.95 -10.40 -9.74
CA GLY A 137 -4.02 -11.17 -10.57
C GLY A 137 -4.63 -12.45 -11.13
N LEU A 138 -5.37 -13.18 -10.30
CA LEU A 138 -6.09 -14.39 -10.73
C LEU A 138 -7.12 -14.06 -11.82
N ALA A 139 -7.90 -12.98 -11.64
CA ALA A 139 -8.88 -12.53 -12.63
C ALA A 139 -8.22 -12.14 -13.97
N ALA A 140 -6.97 -11.71 -13.93
CA ALA A 140 -6.15 -11.41 -15.11
C ALA A 140 -5.38 -12.64 -15.66
N GLY A 141 -5.68 -13.86 -15.18
CA GLY A 141 -5.04 -15.10 -15.64
C GLY A 141 -3.64 -15.35 -15.07
N ARG A 142 -3.18 -14.57 -14.08
CA ARG A 142 -1.88 -14.77 -13.43
C ARG A 142 -1.96 -15.88 -12.37
N PRO A 143 -0.88 -16.65 -12.15
CA PRO A 143 -0.85 -17.69 -11.13
C PRO A 143 -0.86 -17.09 -9.70
N TRP A 144 -1.40 -17.83 -8.73
CA TRP A 144 -1.49 -17.40 -7.32
C TRP A 144 -0.14 -17.02 -6.69
N VAL A 145 0.96 -17.61 -7.14
CA VAL A 145 2.31 -17.26 -6.65
C VAL A 145 2.72 -15.82 -6.96
N GLN A 146 2.03 -15.16 -7.89
CA GLN A 146 2.21 -13.74 -8.23
C GLN A 146 1.18 -12.84 -7.53
N ALA A 147 0.44 -13.36 -6.54
CA ALA A 147 -0.56 -12.58 -5.82
C ALA A 147 0.09 -11.43 -5.03
N GLU A 148 -0.52 -10.26 -5.14
CA GLU A 148 -0.11 -9.04 -4.44
C GLU A 148 -0.93 -8.92 -3.16
N VAL A 149 -0.27 -9.05 -2.01
CA VAL A 149 -0.90 -9.19 -0.69
C VAL A 149 -0.57 -7.97 0.18
N PHE A 150 -1.56 -7.52 0.97
CA PHE A 150 -1.37 -6.48 1.98
C PHE A 150 -0.11 -6.73 2.82
N GLY A 151 0.67 -5.67 3.05
CA GLY A 151 1.92 -5.67 3.83
C GLY A 151 3.09 -6.41 3.19
N MET A 152 2.90 -7.01 2.01
CA MET A 152 3.95 -7.62 1.20
C MET A 152 4.19 -6.82 -0.07
N THR A 153 3.14 -6.24 -0.66
CA THR A 153 3.23 -5.44 -1.89
C THR A 153 2.61 -4.04 -1.71
N PRO A 154 3.02 -3.05 -2.52
CA PRO A 154 2.70 -1.65 -2.27
C PRO A 154 1.21 -1.27 -2.37
N GLU A 155 0.52 -1.71 -3.42
CA GLU A 155 -0.85 -1.32 -3.75
C GLU A 155 -1.88 -1.76 -2.69
N PRO A 156 -1.96 -3.04 -2.29
CA PRO A 156 -2.88 -3.44 -1.22
C PRO A 156 -2.54 -2.79 0.13
N THR A 157 -1.25 -2.50 0.37
CA THR A 157 -0.80 -1.77 1.58
C THR A 157 -1.31 -0.34 1.59
N ALA A 158 -1.21 0.37 0.47
CA ALA A 158 -1.72 1.71 0.32
C ALA A 158 -3.26 1.78 0.40
N LEU A 159 -3.97 0.85 -0.26
CA LEU A 159 -5.43 0.73 -0.19
C LEU A 159 -5.91 0.52 1.25
N LEU A 160 -5.34 -0.46 1.95
CA LEU A 160 -5.73 -0.76 3.33
C LEU A 160 -5.43 0.43 4.26
N THR A 161 -4.29 1.10 4.06
CA THR A 161 -3.90 2.28 4.85
C THR A 161 -4.90 3.41 4.69
N LEU A 162 -5.19 3.83 3.45
CA LEU A 162 -6.17 4.89 3.18
C LEU A 162 -7.55 4.52 3.70
N GLY A 163 -7.97 3.27 3.49
CA GLY A 163 -9.25 2.77 3.96
C GLY A 163 -9.39 2.86 5.49
N LEU A 164 -8.38 2.41 6.23
CA LEU A 164 -8.39 2.44 7.69
C LEU A 164 -8.29 3.85 8.28
N LEU A 165 -7.53 4.77 7.64
CA LEU A 165 -7.50 6.18 8.02
C LEU A 165 -8.89 6.84 7.84
N LEU A 166 -9.57 6.57 6.73
CA LEU A 166 -10.93 7.06 6.48
C LEU A 166 -11.97 6.47 7.44
N VAL A 167 -11.93 5.15 7.70
CA VAL A 167 -12.85 4.48 8.64
C VAL A 167 -12.67 4.98 10.06
N SER A 168 -11.43 5.20 10.49
CA SER A 168 -11.10 5.68 11.84
C SER A 168 -11.39 7.18 12.03
N GLY A 169 -11.54 7.94 10.94
CA GLY A 169 -11.66 9.40 10.99
C GLY A 169 -10.39 10.11 11.46
N GLN A 170 -9.26 9.40 11.42
CA GLN A 170 -7.95 9.88 11.87
C GLN A 170 -6.97 9.98 10.69
N PRO A 171 -6.08 10.98 10.69
CA PRO A 171 -6.04 12.13 11.60
C PRO A 171 -7.21 13.11 11.37
N ALA A 172 -7.69 13.72 12.46
CA ALA A 172 -8.69 14.78 12.40
C ALA A 172 -8.13 16.11 11.86
N SER A 173 -6.85 16.40 12.10
CA SER A 173 -6.21 17.65 11.70
C SER A 173 -5.91 17.69 10.19
N ARG A 174 -6.02 18.89 9.59
CA ARG A 174 -5.65 19.10 8.17
C ARG A 174 -4.19 18.75 7.92
N LEU A 175 -3.29 19.14 8.83
CA LEU A 175 -1.87 18.83 8.74
C LEU A 175 -1.61 17.32 8.77
N GLY A 176 -2.25 16.59 9.70
CA GLY A 176 -2.08 15.14 9.76
C GLY A 176 -2.53 14.45 8.46
N ARG A 177 -3.64 14.90 7.86
CA ARG A 177 -4.12 14.36 6.57
C ARG A 177 -3.14 14.68 5.45
N ALA A 178 -2.64 15.92 5.41
CA ALA A 178 -1.64 16.35 4.44
C ALA A 178 -0.32 15.57 4.57
N LEU A 179 -0.01 15.01 5.74
CA LEU A 179 1.18 14.17 5.92
C LEU A 179 0.92 12.71 5.56
N LEU A 180 -0.21 12.13 6.00
CA LEU A 180 -0.44 10.68 5.89
C LEU A 180 -1.08 10.21 4.59
N PHE A 181 -1.72 11.08 3.81
CA PHE A 181 -2.44 10.69 2.59
C PHE A 181 -1.61 10.75 1.29
N PRO A 182 -0.69 11.71 1.09
CA PRO A 182 -0.03 11.85 -0.21
C PRO A 182 0.75 10.62 -0.66
N ILE A 183 1.55 10.00 0.21
CA ILE A 183 2.39 8.86 -0.19
C ILE A 183 1.53 7.64 -0.58
N PRO A 184 0.52 7.21 0.20
CA PRO A 184 -0.41 6.16 -0.25
C PRO A 184 -1.12 6.50 -1.56
N LEU A 185 -1.57 7.75 -1.75
CA LEU A 185 -2.23 8.15 -2.99
C LEU A 185 -1.28 8.10 -4.19
N LEU A 186 -0.07 8.63 -4.04
CA LEU A 186 0.96 8.57 -5.07
C LEU A 186 1.33 7.13 -5.40
N CYS A 187 1.42 6.25 -4.41
CA CYS A 187 1.64 4.82 -4.61
C CYS A 187 0.55 4.20 -5.50
N LEU A 188 -0.72 4.48 -5.24
CA LEU A 188 -1.83 3.95 -6.04
C LEU A 188 -1.88 4.55 -7.45
N LEU A 189 -1.55 5.84 -7.60
CA LEU A 189 -1.48 6.49 -8.91
C LEU A 189 -0.35 5.90 -9.75
N LEU A 190 0.84 5.73 -9.17
CA LEU A 190 1.98 5.13 -9.86
C LEU A 190 1.73 3.65 -10.19
N GLY A 191 1.19 2.88 -9.24
CA GLY A 191 0.83 1.47 -9.48
C GLY A 191 -0.24 1.32 -10.57
N ALA A 192 -1.26 2.17 -10.58
CA ALA A 192 -2.27 2.19 -11.64
C ALA A 192 -1.65 2.57 -13.00
N ALA A 193 -0.74 3.55 -13.03
CA ALA A 193 -0.03 3.94 -14.23
C ALA A 193 0.85 2.79 -14.75
N THR A 194 1.64 2.13 -13.89
CA THR A 194 2.43 0.95 -14.26
C THR A 194 1.54 -0.19 -14.74
N GLY A 195 0.44 -0.50 -14.03
CA GLY A 195 -0.52 -1.52 -14.43
C GLY A 195 -1.14 -1.24 -15.80
N TRP A 196 -1.44 0.02 -16.13
CA TRP A 196 -1.94 0.42 -17.45
C TRP A 196 -0.94 0.09 -18.57
N THR A 197 0.36 0.29 -18.33
CA THR A 197 1.40 -0.10 -19.32
C THR A 197 1.51 -1.61 -19.54
N PHE A 198 0.98 -2.43 -18.64
CA PHE A 198 1.01 -3.88 -18.81
C PHE A 198 -0.15 -4.41 -19.67
N LEU A 199 -1.16 -3.58 -19.92
CA LEU A 199 -2.35 -3.91 -20.70
C LEU A 199 -2.26 -3.45 -22.16
N ASN A 200 -1.38 -2.49 -22.45
CA ASN A 200 -1.17 -1.89 -23.78
C ASN A 200 0.18 -2.33 -24.35
#